data_AF-A0A5A7MIJ9-F1
#
_entry.id   AF-A0A5A7MIJ9-F1
#
_cell.length_a   1.000
_cell.length_b   1.000
_cell.length_c   1.000
_cell.angle_alpha   90.00
_cell.angle_beta   90.00
_cell.angle_gamma   90.00
#
_symmetry.space_group_name_H-M   'P 1'
#
loop_
_entity.id
_entity.type
_entity.pdbx_description
1 polymer ?
#
loop_
_entity_poly.entity_id
_entity_poly.type
_entity_poly.pdbx_seq_one_letter_code
_entity_poly.pdbx_strand_id
1 'polypeptide(L)'
;MPNMHGQLVTTSLEKRIGYYPRLVFSVPLPDRDPVFMSMNISEDGQDRNAAVIVDAQKFLALWRADPYGSHKHQANGTPETWPSDYKYMEAADGFAPGRAYPVPLAEVNLNHLIDTIVSYKFLRFGKTVRKERLDCVTFTNGVTRTIWLLSHHCAAFPVECDSRSAPELFKLAGAAGTSFPINAE
;
A
#
# COMPACT_ATOMS: atom_id res chain seq x y z
N MET A 1 1.43 29.86 10.39
CA MET A 1 0.90 28.57 9.87
C MET A 1 1.87 28.14 8.77
N PRO A 2 2.70 27.11 8.97
CA PRO A 2 3.59 26.65 7.91
C PRO A 2 2.75 26.09 6.77
N ASN A 3 3.13 26.43 5.55
CA ASN A 3 2.47 26.01 4.32
C ASN A 3 2.41 24.48 4.25
N MET A 4 1.21 23.88 4.40
CA MET A 4 0.96 22.47 4.11
C MET A 4 0.89 22.25 2.60
N HIS A 5 1.93 22.65 1.86
CA HIS A 5 2.17 22.04 0.56
C HIS A 5 2.51 20.59 0.87
N GLY A 6 1.51 19.71 0.68
CA GLY A 6 1.64 18.28 0.91
C GLY A 6 2.93 17.81 0.25
N GLN A 7 3.90 17.41 1.07
CA GLN A 7 5.15 16.91 0.55
C GLN A 7 4.78 15.67 -0.26
N LEU A 8 5.15 15.67 -1.54
CA LEU A 8 4.84 14.60 -2.47
C LEU A 8 5.84 13.47 -2.27
N VAL A 9 5.39 12.23 -2.44
CA VAL A 9 6.31 11.11 -2.64
C VAL A 9 7.11 11.39 -3.90
N THR A 10 8.43 11.40 -3.81
CA THR A 10 9.33 11.58 -4.96
C THR A 10 10.06 10.28 -5.26
N THR A 11 10.45 10.10 -6.53
CA THR A 11 11.11 8.87 -6.99
C THR A 11 12.36 9.22 -7.77
N SER A 12 13.40 8.42 -7.58
CA SER A 12 14.66 8.50 -8.34
C SER A 12 15.08 7.10 -8.78
N LEU A 13 15.63 6.99 -9.99
CA LEU A 13 16.27 5.77 -10.48
C LEU A 13 17.72 5.72 -10.00
N GLU A 14 18.10 4.65 -9.29
CA GLU A 14 19.49 4.40 -8.88
C GLU A 14 20.04 3.16 -9.61
N LYS A 15 21.23 3.28 -10.20
CA LYS A 15 22.02 2.15 -10.71
C LYS A 15 23.38 2.14 -10.01
N ARG A 16 23.70 1.06 -9.31
CA ARG A 16 25.00 0.87 -8.64
C ARG A 16 25.74 -0.29 -9.30
N ILE A 17 27.06 -0.18 -9.42
CA ILE A 17 27.89 -1.24 -10.00
C ILE A 17 27.69 -2.53 -9.17
N GLY A 18 27.35 -3.64 -9.83
CA GLY A 18 27.13 -4.94 -9.18
C GLY A 18 25.75 -5.15 -8.56
N TYR A 19 24.81 -4.21 -8.73
CA TYR A 19 23.44 -4.34 -8.24
C TYR A 19 22.43 -4.08 -9.36
N TYR A 20 21.25 -4.69 -9.27
CA TYR A 20 20.12 -4.36 -10.12
C TYR A 20 19.78 -2.86 -10.00
N PRO A 21 19.35 -2.21 -11.10
CA PRO A 21 18.75 -0.89 -11.01
C PRO A 21 17.54 -0.95 -10.09
N ARG A 22 17.29 0.13 -9.36
CA ARG A 22 16.15 0.23 -8.45
C ARG A 22 15.52 1.61 -8.47
N LEU A 23 14.20 1.65 -8.30
CA LEU A 23 13.51 2.86 -7.91
C LEU A 23 13.73 3.10 -6.42
N VAL A 24 14.07 4.33 -6.05
CA VAL A 24 14.13 4.78 -4.66
C VAL A 24 13.13 5.90 -4.48
N PHE A 25 12.19 5.68 -3.57
CA PHE A 25 11.12 6.59 -3.20
C PHE A 25 11.48 7.31 -1.91
N SER A 26 11.31 8.63 -1.88
CA SER A 26 11.31 9.43 -0.66
C SER A 26 9.87 9.61 -0.21
N VAL A 27 9.54 9.11 0.97
CA VAL A 27 8.20 9.13 1.56
C VAL A 27 8.17 10.15 2.69
N PRO A 28 7.48 11.29 2.51
CA PRO A 28 7.43 12.33 3.53
C PRO A 28 6.53 11.93 4.69
N LEU A 29 6.91 12.36 5.89
CA LEU A 29 6.17 12.16 7.14
C LEU A 29 5.94 13.54 7.78
N PRO A 30 4.79 13.76 8.44
CA PRO A 30 4.44 15.09 8.94
C PRO A 30 5.38 15.62 10.03
N ASP A 31 5.89 14.74 10.89
CA ASP A 31 6.60 15.13 12.12
C ASP A 31 8.08 14.73 12.13
N ARG A 32 8.66 14.36 10.97
CA ARG A 32 10.05 13.90 10.88
C ARG A 32 10.59 13.96 9.45
N ASP A 33 11.90 13.74 9.34
CA ASP A 33 12.57 13.55 8.04
C ASP A 33 11.91 12.42 7.23
N PRO A 34 11.90 12.54 5.89
CA PRO A 34 11.34 11.52 5.02
C PRO A 34 12.06 10.18 5.20
N VAL A 35 11.31 9.11 5.05
CA VAL A 35 11.87 7.76 4.99
C VAL A 35 12.02 7.32 3.54
N PHE A 36 12.87 6.32 3.31
CA PHE A 36 13.20 5.88 1.96
C PHE A 36 12.77 4.45 1.73
N MET A 37 12.14 4.22 0.58
CA MET A 37 11.70 2.90 0.15
C MET A 37 12.22 2.56 -1.24
N SER A 38 12.26 1.29 -1.61
CA SER A 38 12.76 0.89 -2.93
C SER A 38 12.07 -0.31 -3.55
N MET A 39 12.11 -0.36 -4.88
CA MET A 39 11.70 -1.49 -5.71
C MET A 39 12.81 -1.77 -6.71
N ASN A 40 13.23 -3.02 -6.84
CA ASN A 40 14.18 -3.41 -7.89
C ASN A 40 13.49 -3.41 -9.25
N ILE A 41 14.23 -3.06 -10.29
CA ILE A 41 13.78 -3.08 -11.69
C ILE A 41 14.50 -4.23 -12.38
N SER A 42 13.77 -5.05 -13.12
CA SER A 42 14.37 -6.11 -13.92
C SER A 42 15.14 -5.49 -15.10
N GLU A 43 16.34 -6.02 -15.39
CA GLU A 43 17.13 -5.52 -16.52
C GLU A 43 16.62 -6.06 -17.88
N ASP A 44 15.77 -7.08 -17.86
CA ASP A 44 15.19 -7.70 -19.07
C ASP A 44 13.93 -6.99 -19.58
N GLY A 45 13.47 -5.94 -18.88
CA GLY A 45 12.28 -5.17 -19.24
C GLY A 45 10.96 -5.94 -19.13
N GLN A 46 10.99 -7.12 -18.49
CA GLN A 46 9.81 -7.97 -18.24
C GLN A 46 9.31 -7.79 -16.80
N ASP A 47 9.30 -6.54 -16.32
CA ASP A 47 8.82 -6.21 -14.99
C ASP A 47 7.36 -6.64 -14.83
N ARG A 48 7.17 -7.75 -14.11
CA ARG A 48 5.84 -8.26 -13.77
C ARG A 48 5.16 -7.43 -12.69
N ASN A 49 5.93 -6.58 -12.02
CA ASN A 49 5.48 -5.75 -10.93
C ASN A 49 5.58 -4.28 -11.32
N ALA A 50 4.72 -3.46 -10.73
CA ALA A 50 4.75 -2.02 -10.83
C ALA A 50 4.61 -1.39 -9.45
N ALA A 51 5.17 -0.18 -9.29
CA ALA A 51 4.94 0.62 -8.10
C ALA A 51 3.72 1.52 -8.29
N VAL A 52 2.82 1.53 -7.30
CA VAL A 52 1.69 2.46 -7.22
C VAL A 52 1.86 3.31 -5.97
N ILE A 53 1.89 4.64 -6.13
CA ILE A 53 1.85 5.56 -5.00
C ILE A 53 0.38 5.70 -4.58
N VAL A 54 0.05 5.15 -3.41
CA VAL A 54 -1.32 5.11 -2.90
C VAL A 54 -1.57 6.17 -1.84
N ASP A 55 -2.78 6.71 -1.81
CA ASP A 55 -3.35 7.42 -0.68
C ASP A 55 -3.53 6.44 0.48
N ALA A 56 -2.96 6.80 1.64
CA ALA A 56 -2.88 5.92 2.78
C ALA A 56 -4.26 5.49 3.30
N GLN A 57 -5.25 6.39 3.30
CA GLN A 57 -6.58 6.11 3.84
C GLN A 57 -7.41 5.28 2.86
N LYS A 58 -7.35 5.59 1.55
CA LYS A 58 -8.02 4.77 0.53
C LYS A 58 -7.45 3.34 0.50
N PHE A 59 -6.12 3.22 0.59
CA PHE A 59 -5.46 1.92 0.66
C PHE A 59 -5.88 1.14 1.91
N LEU A 60 -5.88 1.78 3.09
CA LEU A 60 -6.31 1.14 4.34
C LEU A 60 -7.78 0.71 4.30
N ALA A 61 -8.65 1.47 3.63
CA ALA A 61 -10.05 1.09 3.41
C ALA A 61 -10.17 -0.18 2.56
N LEU A 62 -9.41 -0.28 1.45
CA LEU A 62 -9.36 -1.51 0.63
C LEU A 62 -8.81 -2.70 1.41
N TRP A 63 -7.81 -2.50 2.26
CA TRP A 63 -7.26 -3.57 3.09
C TRP A 63 -8.27 -4.06 4.15
N ARG A 64 -8.98 -3.14 4.81
CA ARG A 64 -10.05 -3.47 5.76
C ARG A 64 -11.24 -4.18 5.13
N ALA A 65 -11.43 -4.02 3.82
CA ALA A 65 -12.47 -4.68 3.07
C ALA A 65 -12.18 -6.18 2.79
N ASP A 66 -10.98 -6.70 3.07
CA ASP A 66 -10.69 -8.13 2.88
C ASP A 66 -11.58 -9.02 3.78
N PRO A 67 -12.47 -9.85 3.20
CA PRO A 67 -13.37 -10.69 3.98
C PRO A 67 -12.68 -11.91 4.60
N TYR A 68 -11.53 -12.34 4.06
CA TYR A 68 -10.82 -13.53 4.52
C TYR A 68 -9.91 -13.24 5.72
N GLY A 69 -9.37 -12.02 5.79
CA GLY A 69 -8.88 -11.45 7.04
C GLY A 69 -7.56 -12.01 7.54
N SER A 70 -6.68 -12.52 6.67
CA SER A 70 -5.36 -13.06 7.05
C SER A 70 -4.53 -12.09 7.91
N HIS A 71 -4.74 -10.78 7.74
CA HIS A 71 -4.13 -9.72 8.55
C HIS A 71 -5.18 -8.75 9.14
N LYS A 72 -6.35 -9.27 9.51
CA LYS A 72 -7.49 -8.45 9.97
C LYS A 72 -7.17 -7.63 11.21
N HIS A 73 -6.34 -8.15 12.12
CA HIS A 73 -5.92 -7.40 13.30
C HIS A 73 -5.08 -6.17 12.95
N GLN A 74 -4.14 -6.31 12.01
CA GLN A 74 -3.32 -5.19 11.53
C GLN A 74 -4.17 -4.22 10.71
N ALA A 75 -5.02 -4.70 9.80
CA ALA A 75 -5.90 -3.85 9.00
C ALA A 75 -6.84 -2.98 9.87
N ASN A 76 -7.37 -3.55 10.95
CA ASN A 76 -8.28 -2.85 11.87
C ASN A 76 -7.57 -2.17 13.05
N GLY A 77 -6.24 -2.20 13.07
CA GLY A 77 -5.46 -1.46 14.05
C GLY A 77 -5.53 0.06 13.83
N THR A 78 -4.93 0.76 14.78
CA THR A 78 -4.79 2.22 14.83
C THR A 78 -3.33 2.58 15.11
N PRO A 79 -2.93 3.86 14.92
CA PRO A 79 -1.60 4.35 15.30
C PRO A 79 -1.18 3.99 16.74
N GLU A 80 -2.14 3.86 17.67
CA GLU A 80 -1.90 3.49 19.06
C GLU A 80 -1.68 1.99 19.24
N THR A 81 -2.33 1.14 18.43
CA THR A 81 -2.22 -0.33 18.57
C THR A 81 -1.11 -0.94 17.72
N TRP A 82 -0.80 -0.36 16.56
CA TRP A 82 0.21 -0.88 15.64
C TRP A 82 1.62 -1.02 16.25
N PRO A 83 2.07 -0.14 17.16
CA PRO A 83 3.35 -0.32 17.86
C PRO A 83 3.48 -1.62 18.65
N SER A 84 2.37 -2.31 18.94
CA SER A 84 2.39 -3.62 19.60
C SER A 84 2.60 -4.80 18.64
N ASP A 85 2.67 -4.57 17.31
CA ASP A 85 3.04 -5.62 16.36
C ASP A 85 4.47 -6.08 16.64
N TYR A 86 4.68 -7.39 16.73
CA TYR A 86 5.94 -7.96 17.19
C TYR A 86 7.16 -7.59 16.31
N LYS A 87 6.95 -7.18 15.06
CA LYS A 87 8.01 -6.71 14.14
C LYS A 87 8.08 -5.18 14.02
N TYR A 88 7.24 -4.44 14.75
CA TYR A 88 7.15 -2.99 14.58
C TYR A 88 8.50 -2.29 14.80
N MET A 89 9.26 -2.73 15.81
CA MET A 89 10.61 -2.23 16.08
C MET A 89 11.59 -2.58 14.95
N GLU A 90 11.51 -3.79 14.37
CA GLU A 90 12.33 -4.16 13.22
C GLU A 90 12.04 -3.27 11.99
N ALA A 91 10.77 -2.87 11.80
CA ALA A 91 10.42 -1.91 10.74
C ALA A 91 11.01 -0.52 11.04
N ALA A 92 10.97 -0.06 12.29
CA ALA A 92 11.60 1.20 12.69
C ALA A 92 13.12 1.19 12.44
N ASP A 93 13.80 0.10 12.83
CA ASP A 93 15.22 -0.11 12.59
C ASP A 93 15.54 -0.19 11.10
N GLY A 94 14.67 -0.79 10.30
CA GLY A 94 14.79 -0.86 8.84
C GLY A 94 14.71 0.52 8.18
N PHE A 95 13.88 1.43 8.69
CA PHE A 95 13.76 2.79 8.17
C PHE A 95 14.87 3.74 8.64
N ALA A 96 15.54 3.44 9.76
CA ALA A 96 16.52 4.32 10.38
C ALA A 96 17.74 4.70 9.49
N PRO A 97 18.31 3.80 8.66
CA PRO A 97 19.44 4.14 7.80
C PRO A 97 19.08 5.06 6.60
N GLY A 98 17.79 5.30 6.38
CA GLY A 98 17.29 6.20 5.33
C GLY A 98 17.75 5.79 3.93
N ARG A 99 18.16 6.77 3.12
CA ARG A 99 18.48 6.58 1.68
C ARG A 99 19.63 5.59 1.44
N ALA A 100 20.53 5.40 2.42
CA ALA A 100 21.63 4.45 2.28
C ALA A 100 21.11 3.01 2.12
N TYR A 101 20.06 2.65 2.87
CA TYR A 101 19.42 1.33 2.86
C TYR A 101 17.89 1.49 2.83
N PRO A 102 17.31 1.87 1.68
CA PRO A 102 15.86 2.06 1.56
C PRO A 102 15.13 0.73 1.81
N VAL A 103 14.00 0.81 2.51
CA VAL A 103 13.16 -0.35 2.85
C VAL A 103 12.43 -0.86 1.60
N PRO A 104 12.40 -2.16 1.28
CA PRO A 104 11.66 -2.65 0.13
C PRO A 104 10.16 -2.29 0.20
N LEU A 105 9.52 -2.06 -0.95
CA LEU A 105 8.07 -1.82 -1.02
C LEU A 105 7.29 -2.97 -0.37
N ALA A 106 6.08 -2.67 0.10
CA ALA A 106 5.13 -3.72 0.46
C ALA A 106 4.56 -4.33 -0.82
N GLU A 107 4.54 -5.66 -0.89
CA GLU A 107 4.03 -6.41 -2.03
C GLU A 107 2.57 -6.77 -1.77
N VAL A 108 1.69 -6.32 -2.65
CA VAL A 108 0.25 -6.35 -2.47
C VAL A 108 -0.48 -6.90 -3.69
N ASN A 109 -1.66 -7.46 -3.46
CA ASN A 109 -2.55 -7.93 -4.51
C ASN A 109 -3.89 -7.20 -4.42
N LEU A 110 -4.38 -6.71 -5.55
CA LEU A 110 -5.76 -6.27 -5.67
C LEU A 110 -6.64 -7.46 -6.04
N ASN A 111 -7.69 -7.70 -5.26
CA ASN A 111 -8.64 -8.78 -5.50
C ASN A 111 -10.03 -8.23 -5.76
N HIS A 112 -10.74 -8.86 -6.70
CA HIS A 112 -12.13 -8.57 -7.00
C HIS A 112 -12.98 -9.76 -6.55
N LEU A 113 -13.77 -9.54 -5.49
CA LEU A 113 -14.60 -10.55 -4.87
C LEU A 113 -16.07 -10.24 -5.11
N ILE A 114 -16.89 -11.29 -5.07
CA ILE A 114 -18.35 -11.15 -5.01
C ILE A 114 -18.78 -11.53 -3.60
N ASP A 115 -19.13 -10.55 -2.79
CA ASP A 115 -19.70 -10.80 -1.47
C ASP A 115 -21.19 -11.14 -1.62
N THR A 116 -21.63 -12.21 -0.94
CA THR A 116 -23.00 -12.68 -0.98
C THR A 116 -23.66 -12.44 0.37
N ILE A 117 -24.39 -11.34 0.47
CA ILE A 117 -25.10 -10.94 1.67
C ILE A 117 -26.45 -11.66 1.71
N VAL A 118 -26.64 -12.49 2.73
CA VAL A 118 -27.90 -13.18 2.99
C VAL A 118 -28.60 -12.54 4.18
N SER A 119 -29.83 -12.07 3.98
CA SER A 119 -30.66 -11.49 5.05
C SER A 119 -31.95 -12.30 5.24
N TYR A 120 -32.26 -12.61 6.50
CA TYR A 120 -33.48 -13.33 6.89
C TYR A 120 -34.49 -12.35 7.49
N LYS A 121 -35.71 -12.28 6.93
CA LYS A 121 -36.77 -11.43 7.48
C LYS A 121 -37.58 -12.22 8.52
N PHE A 122 -37.43 -11.85 9.79
CA PHE A 122 -38.08 -12.51 10.94
C PHE A 122 -39.63 -12.45 10.95
N LEU A 123 -40.27 -11.62 10.10
CA LEU A 123 -41.73 -11.44 10.09
C LEU A 123 -42.41 -11.72 8.73
N ARG A 124 -41.65 -12.09 7.69
CA ARG A 124 -42.18 -12.57 6.40
C ARG A 124 -41.24 -13.65 5.92
N PHE A 125 -41.70 -14.90 5.87
CA PHE A 125 -40.94 -16.05 5.34
C PHE A 125 -40.29 -15.69 4.00
N GLY A 126 -39.00 -15.35 4.03
CA GLY A 126 -38.30 -14.85 2.87
C GLY A 126 -36.82 -14.61 3.15
N LYS A 127 -35.97 -15.25 2.35
CA LYS A 127 -34.53 -15.03 2.26
C LYS A 127 -34.29 -13.97 1.20
N THR A 128 -33.57 -12.90 1.52
CA THR A 128 -33.03 -11.97 0.53
C THR A 128 -31.55 -12.30 0.33
N VAL A 129 -31.12 -12.44 -0.92
CA VAL A 129 -29.72 -12.63 -1.29
C VAL A 129 -29.32 -11.46 -2.15
N ARG A 130 -28.28 -10.74 -1.75
CA ARG A 130 -27.64 -9.67 -2.53
C ARG A 130 -26.21 -10.09 -2.85
N LYS A 131 -25.77 -9.79 -4.07
CA LYS A 131 -24.39 -9.98 -4.50
C LYS A 131 -23.80 -8.61 -4.74
N GLU A 132 -22.71 -8.29 -4.06
CA GLU A 132 -22.03 -7.01 -4.19
C GLU A 132 -20.59 -7.27 -4.64
N ARG A 133 -20.10 -6.45 -5.58
CA ARG A 133 -18.68 -6.48 -5.95
C ARG A 133 -17.90 -5.77 -4.86
N LEU A 134 -16.85 -6.43 -4.40
CA LEU A 134 -15.96 -5.96 -3.36
C LEU A 134 -14.55 -5.95 -3.90
N ASP A 135 -13.92 -4.78 -3.90
CA ASP A 135 -12.51 -4.65 -4.22
C ASP A 135 -11.73 -4.57 -2.90
N CYS A 136 -10.73 -5.42 -2.72
CA CYS A 136 -9.90 -5.44 -1.51
C CYS A 136 -8.43 -5.64 -1.83
N VAL A 137 -7.58 -5.20 -0.91
CA VAL A 137 -6.12 -5.41 -1.00
C VAL A 137 -5.67 -6.42 0.03
N THR A 138 -4.85 -7.37 -0.40
CA THR A 138 -4.14 -8.31 0.47
C THR A 138 -2.63 -8.16 0.32
N PHE A 139 -1.87 -8.69 1.28
CA PHE A 139 -0.41 -8.60 1.29
C PHE A 139 0.19 -9.95 0.93
N THR A 140 1.14 -9.95 0.00
CA THR A 140 2.14 -11.03 -0.10
C THR A 140 3.22 -10.80 0.96
N ASN A 141 3.66 -9.55 1.15
CA ASN A 141 4.68 -9.16 2.11
C ASN A 141 4.58 -7.67 2.48
N GLY A 142 5.15 -7.28 3.62
CA GLY A 142 5.28 -5.86 3.99
C GLY A 142 4.16 -5.31 4.89
N VAL A 143 3.39 -6.16 5.57
CA VAL A 143 2.36 -5.73 6.54
C VAL A 143 2.93 -4.77 7.58
N THR A 144 4.02 -5.16 8.25
CA THR A 144 4.60 -4.38 9.36
C THR A 144 5.13 -3.01 8.94
N ARG A 145 5.83 -2.91 7.80
CA ARG A 145 6.33 -1.61 7.31
C ARG A 145 5.20 -0.69 6.87
N THR A 146 4.09 -1.24 6.37
CA THR A 146 2.90 -0.45 6.06
C THR A 146 2.23 0.09 7.32
N ILE A 147 2.00 -0.72 8.35
CA ILE A 147 1.41 -0.20 9.60
C ILE A 147 2.34 0.79 10.31
N TRP A 148 3.66 0.66 10.14
CA TRP A 148 4.64 1.65 10.62
C TRP A 148 4.51 2.99 9.87
N LEU A 149 4.33 2.98 8.54
CA LEU A 149 4.07 4.22 7.79
C LEU A 149 2.75 4.87 8.22
N LEU A 150 1.71 4.05 8.44
CA LEU A 150 0.39 4.54 8.85
C LEU A 150 0.38 5.09 10.29
N SER A 151 1.13 4.49 11.23
CA SER A 151 1.26 5.03 12.59
C SER A 151 2.01 6.35 12.63
N HIS A 152 2.89 6.60 11.66
CA HIS A 152 3.54 7.88 11.45
C HIS A 152 2.72 8.85 10.57
N HIS A 153 1.41 8.62 10.42
CA HIS A 153 0.48 9.50 9.72
C HIS A 153 0.90 9.85 8.28
N CYS A 154 1.58 8.91 7.61
CA CYS A 154 1.94 9.05 6.21
C CYS A 154 0.68 9.28 5.36
N ALA A 155 0.69 10.32 4.52
CA ALA A 155 -0.45 10.65 3.65
C ALA A 155 -0.50 9.76 2.40
N ALA A 156 0.67 9.40 1.85
CA ALA A 156 0.79 8.57 0.67
C ALA A 156 2.11 7.80 0.67
N PHE A 157 2.10 6.56 0.19
CA PHE A 157 3.30 5.73 0.12
C PHE A 157 3.27 4.79 -1.09
N PRO A 158 4.44 4.36 -1.60
CA PRO A 158 4.52 3.39 -2.69
C PRO A 158 4.27 1.97 -2.20
N VAL A 159 3.51 1.21 -2.98
CA VAL A 159 3.36 -0.24 -2.87
C VAL A 159 3.72 -0.91 -4.19
N GLU A 160 4.14 -2.17 -4.14
CA GLU A 160 4.45 -3.00 -5.29
C GLU A 160 3.30 -3.98 -5.54
N CYS A 161 2.82 -4.07 -6.78
CA CYS A 161 1.77 -5.01 -7.18
C CYS A 161 2.03 -5.53 -8.59
N ASP A 162 1.29 -6.55 -9.03
CA ASP A 162 1.33 -7.01 -10.42
C ASP A 162 1.00 -5.86 -11.38
N SER A 163 1.82 -5.68 -12.42
CA SER A 163 1.73 -4.58 -13.37
C SER A 163 0.40 -4.53 -14.11
N ARG A 164 -0.29 -5.67 -14.27
CA ARG A 164 -1.64 -5.74 -14.86
C ARG A 164 -2.72 -5.19 -13.95
N SER A 165 -2.53 -5.29 -12.62
CA SER A 165 -3.47 -4.78 -11.61
C SER A 165 -3.20 -3.32 -11.22
N ALA A 166 -2.00 -2.81 -11.50
CA ALA A 166 -1.55 -1.49 -11.10
C ALA A 166 -2.46 -0.33 -11.57
N PRO A 167 -2.98 -0.30 -12.81
CA PRO A 167 -3.91 0.76 -13.24
C PRO A 167 -5.20 0.79 -12.41
N GLU A 168 -5.74 -0.37 -12.04
CA GLU A 168 -6.97 -0.47 -11.26
C GLU A 168 -6.74 -0.14 -9.78
N LEU A 169 -5.62 -0.60 -9.21
CA LEU A 169 -5.20 -0.19 -7.86
C LEU A 169 -5.00 1.33 -7.79
N PHE A 170 -4.36 1.92 -8.79
CA PHE A 170 -4.19 3.37 -8.89
C PHE A 170 -5.54 4.10 -9.00
N LYS A 171 -6.49 3.58 -9.79
CA LYS A 171 -7.83 4.17 -9.89
C LYS A 171 -8.56 4.18 -8.54
N LEU A 172 -8.43 3.11 -7.75
CA LEU A 172 -9.12 2.97 -6.47
C LEU A 172 -8.44 3.74 -5.34
N ALA A 173 -7.11 3.71 -5.29
CA ALA A 173 -6.33 4.20 -4.16
C ALA A 173 -5.15 5.11 -4.52
N GLY A 174 -5.01 5.57 -5.75
CA GLY A 174 -3.94 6.47 -6.18
C GLY A 174 -3.90 7.78 -5.38
N ALA A 175 -2.70 8.21 -5.02
CA ALA A 175 -2.46 9.45 -4.31
C ALA A 175 -2.74 10.68 -5.19
N ALA A 176 -3.27 11.75 -4.60
CA ALA A 176 -3.50 13.00 -5.34
C ALA A 176 -2.19 13.57 -5.90
N GLY A 177 -2.26 14.19 -7.09
CA GLY A 177 -1.09 14.77 -7.75
C GLY A 177 -0.12 13.76 -8.37
N THR A 178 -0.43 12.46 -8.30
CA THR A 178 0.27 11.42 -9.04
C THR A 178 -0.50 11.06 -10.32
N SER A 179 0.20 10.50 -11.29
CA SER A 179 -0.40 9.97 -12.50
C SER A 179 0.14 8.56 -12.74
N PHE A 180 -0.73 7.69 -13.21
CA PHE A 180 -0.33 6.40 -13.75
C PHE A 180 -0.56 6.48 -15.26
N PRO A 181 0.50 6.39 -16.10
CA PRO A 181 0.31 6.43 -17.53
C PRO A 181 -0.52 5.22 -17.94
N ILE A 182 -1.77 5.47 -18.34
CA ILE A 182 -2.63 4.46 -18.94
C ILE A 182 -2.19 4.38 -20.42
N ASN A 183 -1.31 3.43 -20.69
CA ASN A 183 -0.82 2.98 -22.01
C ASN A 183 0.28 3.85 -22.68
N ALA A 184 1.41 3.21 -23.00
CA ALA A 184 1.97 3.28 -24.34
C ALA A 184 1.76 1.88 -24.94
N GLU A 185 1.26 1.84 -26.17
CA GLU A 185 0.84 0.66 -26.93
C GLU A 185 1.83 -0.51 -26.94
#